data_AF-A0A067LLL8-F1
#
_entry.id   AF-A0A067LLL8-F1
#
_cell.length_a   1.000
_cell.length_b   1.000
_cell.length_c   1.000
_cell.angle_alpha   90.00
_cell.angle_beta   90.00
_cell.angle_gamma   90.00
#
_symmetry.space_group_name_H-M   'P 1'
#
loop_
_entity.id
_entity.type
_entity.pdbx_description
1 polymer ?
#
loop_
_entity_poly.entity_id
_entity_poly.type
_entity_poly.pdbx_seq_one_letter_code
_entity_poly.pdbx_strand_id
1 'polypeptide(L)'
;MHPIPIPNHQRKLPSAKYEAWKMWHEDGLSMDKVANFPARSAPIKEQTVCEYLLEAAKEGFEIDWPRFCDEIGLTRQIFLVIQGAITKVGSTDKLKPIKNELPEDISYMQIKTCLLMQNCGISLEVALPSDPSISKASELENKVTDSSTKTAPLAFTMTQEQEVPPINDDLQLPEKRQKLNTTEGSSVALEATENSILNWLEKLNEGVSLSDILEHFNGSKKESVIDLVASLECDFLIFKKNNLYRLL
;
A
#
# COMPACT_ATOMS: atom_id res chain seq x y z
N MET A 1 -18.49 -17.44 -34.26
CA MET A 1 -18.12 -17.19 -32.86
C MET A 1 -16.75 -17.81 -32.63
N HIS A 2 -15.72 -16.99 -32.41
CA HIS A 2 -14.43 -17.49 -31.94
C HIS A 2 -14.39 -17.37 -30.41
N PRO A 3 -13.82 -18.34 -29.67
CA PRO A 3 -13.62 -18.19 -28.24
C PRO A 3 -12.59 -17.09 -28.01
N ILE A 4 -12.95 -16.10 -27.18
CA ILE A 4 -12.01 -15.07 -26.72
C ILE A 4 -10.99 -15.78 -25.81
N PRO A 5 -9.67 -15.65 -26.07
CA PRO A 5 -8.68 -16.17 -25.13
C PRO A 5 -8.75 -15.34 -23.85
N ILE A 6 -9.17 -15.97 -22.74
CA ILE A 6 -9.08 -15.35 -21.42
C ILE A 6 -7.59 -15.13 -21.13
N PRO A 7 -7.13 -13.89 -20.85
CA PRO A 7 -5.73 -13.64 -20.52
C PRO A 7 -5.35 -14.40 -19.23
N ASN A 8 -4.50 -15.41 -19.37
CA ASN A 8 -4.04 -16.21 -18.24
C ASN A 8 -2.97 -15.45 -17.45
N HIS A 9 -3.38 -14.44 -16.69
CA HIS A 9 -2.54 -13.68 -15.76
C HIS A 9 -2.33 -14.39 -14.42
N GLN A 10 -2.30 -15.73 -14.40
CA GLN A 10 -1.89 -16.48 -13.22
C GLN A 10 -0.40 -16.26 -12.95
N ARG A 11 -0.10 -15.22 -12.16
CA ARG A 11 1.14 -15.09 -11.40
C ARG A 11 1.40 -16.43 -10.69
N LYS A 12 2.61 -16.97 -10.89
CA LYS A 12 2.92 -18.38 -10.64
C LYS A 12 3.11 -18.67 -9.14
N LEU A 13 2.01 -18.66 -8.39
CA LEU A 13 1.98 -19.36 -7.10
C LEU A 13 2.35 -20.85 -7.34
N PRO A 14 3.30 -21.40 -6.57
CA PRO A 14 3.53 -22.84 -6.55
C PRO A 14 2.24 -23.60 -6.21
N SER A 15 2.05 -24.79 -6.81
CA SER A 15 0.79 -25.56 -6.73
C SER A 15 0.21 -25.64 -5.31
N ALA A 16 1.02 -26.00 -4.31
CA ALA A 16 0.59 -26.12 -2.92
C ALA A 16 0.04 -24.81 -2.31
N LYS A 17 0.54 -23.64 -2.73
CA LYS A 17 0.06 -22.33 -2.28
C LYS A 17 -1.25 -21.95 -2.96
N TYR A 18 -1.33 -22.16 -4.28
CA TYR A 18 -2.56 -21.95 -5.04
C TYR A 18 -3.68 -22.88 -4.58
N GLU A 19 -3.39 -24.16 -4.33
CA GLU A 19 -4.32 -25.13 -3.74
C GLU A 19 -4.80 -24.71 -2.36
N ALA A 20 -3.89 -24.25 -1.47
CA ALA A 20 -4.28 -23.77 -0.15
C ALA A 20 -5.14 -22.51 -0.22
N TRP A 21 -4.78 -21.57 -1.10
CA TRP A 21 -5.59 -20.38 -1.40
C TRP A 21 -6.97 -20.76 -1.91
N LYS A 22 -7.07 -21.65 -2.90
CA LYS A 22 -8.32 -22.13 -3.49
C LYS A 22 -9.21 -22.82 -2.45
N MET A 23 -8.65 -23.78 -1.71
CA MET A 23 -9.39 -24.51 -0.66
C MET A 23 -9.91 -23.59 0.43
N TRP A 24 -9.14 -22.56 0.78
CA TRP A 24 -9.55 -21.59 1.78
C TRP A 24 -10.59 -20.60 1.22
N HIS A 25 -10.28 -19.91 0.12
CA HIS A 25 -11.06 -18.80 -0.44
C HIS A 25 -12.26 -19.25 -1.30
N GLU A 26 -12.05 -20.15 -2.26
CA GLU A 26 -13.12 -20.63 -3.16
C GLU A 26 -13.97 -21.73 -2.51
N ASP A 27 -13.34 -22.73 -1.87
CA ASP A 27 -14.05 -23.87 -1.28
C ASP A 27 -14.51 -23.60 0.19
N GLY A 28 -14.16 -22.45 0.77
CA GLY A 28 -14.63 -22.01 2.09
C GLY A 28 -14.09 -22.80 3.29
N LEU A 29 -13.00 -23.57 3.14
CA LEU A 29 -12.45 -24.40 4.21
C LEU A 29 -11.59 -23.58 5.19
N SER A 30 -11.74 -23.81 6.50
CA SER A 30 -10.89 -23.19 7.53
C SER A 30 -9.43 -23.63 7.41
N MET A 31 -8.50 -22.83 7.96
CA MET A 31 -7.06 -23.10 7.90
C MET A 31 -6.69 -24.49 8.46
N ASP A 32 -7.34 -24.93 9.54
CA ASP A 32 -7.26 -26.31 10.06
C ASP A 32 -7.61 -27.37 9.00
N LYS A 33 -8.76 -27.22 8.33
CA LYS A 33 -9.23 -28.16 7.30
C LYS A 33 -8.33 -28.17 6.06
N VAL A 34 -7.76 -27.02 5.69
CA VAL A 34 -6.77 -26.91 4.59
C VAL A 34 -5.43 -27.55 4.98
N ALA A 35 -5.05 -27.43 6.26
CA ALA A 35 -3.84 -28.03 6.81
C ALA A 35 -3.94 -29.56 6.91
N ASN A 36 -5.10 -30.07 7.31
CA ASN A 36 -5.41 -31.48 7.50
C ASN A 36 -6.15 -32.12 6.30
N PHE A 37 -6.07 -31.52 5.10
CA PHE A 37 -6.88 -31.95 3.95
C PHE A 37 -6.54 -33.38 3.48
N PRO A 38 -7.51 -34.32 3.39
CA PRO A 38 -7.23 -35.76 3.17
C PRO A 38 -6.52 -36.13 1.87
N ALA A 39 -6.53 -35.28 0.85
CA ALA A 39 -5.83 -35.54 -0.41
C ALA A 39 -4.33 -35.16 -0.39
N ARG A 40 -3.84 -34.50 0.66
CA ARG A 40 -2.40 -34.25 0.84
C ARG A 40 -1.70 -35.54 1.30
N SER A 41 -0.48 -35.77 0.82
CA SER A 41 0.35 -36.90 1.25
C SER A 41 0.68 -36.89 2.74
N ALA A 42 0.64 -35.73 3.39
CA ALA A 42 0.75 -35.54 4.83
C ALA A 42 0.07 -34.21 5.25
N PRO A 43 -0.43 -34.09 6.50
CA PRO A 43 -0.85 -32.81 7.06
C PRO A 43 0.27 -31.78 7.12
N ILE A 44 -0.08 -30.50 6.99
CA ILE A 44 0.80 -29.36 7.25
C ILE A 44 0.35 -28.62 8.52
N LYS A 45 1.05 -27.55 8.91
CA LYS A 45 0.64 -26.70 10.03
C LYS A 45 -0.30 -25.61 9.53
N GLU A 46 -1.26 -25.19 10.37
CA GLU A 46 -2.07 -23.98 10.12
C GLU A 46 -1.21 -22.75 9.83
N GLN A 47 -0.09 -22.58 10.55
CA GLN A 47 0.87 -21.50 10.28
C GLN A 47 1.40 -21.53 8.83
N THR A 48 1.58 -22.71 8.24
CA THR A 48 2.00 -22.85 6.83
C THR A 48 0.88 -22.46 5.88
N VAL A 49 -0.39 -22.74 6.23
CA VAL A 49 -1.55 -22.24 5.47
C VAL A 49 -1.63 -20.71 5.54
N CYS A 50 -1.44 -20.12 6.72
CA CYS A 50 -1.36 -18.66 6.89
C CYS A 50 -0.27 -18.05 5.99
N GLU A 51 0.92 -18.65 5.97
CA GLU A 51 2.04 -18.18 5.14
C GLU A 51 1.73 -18.28 3.65
N TYR A 52 1.11 -19.36 3.18
CA TYR A 52 0.67 -19.51 1.79
C TYR A 52 -0.40 -18.48 1.39
N LEU A 53 -1.34 -18.15 2.28
CA LEU A 53 -2.37 -17.13 2.04
C LEU A 53 -1.79 -15.71 1.99
N LEU A 54 -0.85 -15.38 2.90
CA LEU A 54 -0.12 -14.11 2.85
C LEU A 54 0.75 -13.99 1.60
N GLU A 55 1.32 -15.09 1.11
CA GLU A 55 2.03 -15.10 -0.17
C GLU A 55 1.09 -14.96 -1.36
N ALA A 56 -0.11 -15.56 -1.33
CA ALA A 56 -1.14 -15.36 -2.34
C ALA A 56 -1.58 -13.88 -2.45
N ALA A 57 -1.83 -13.21 -1.32
CA ALA A 57 -2.11 -11.77 -1.29
C ALA A 57 -0.98 -10.92 -1.90
N LYS A 58 0.30 -11.26 -1.63
CA LYS A 58 1.46 -10.59 -2.24
C LYS A 58 1.52 -10.79 -3.75
N GLU A 59 1.22 -12.00 -4.22
CA GLU A 59 1.04 -12.32 -5.64
C GLU A 59 -0.28 -11.76 -6.22
N GLY A 60 -1.02 -10.95 -5.45
CA GLY A 60 -2.20 -10.22 -5.89
C GLY A 60 -3.46 -11.06 -6.07
N PHE A 61 -3.52 -12.25 -5.47
CA PHE A 61 -4.75 -13.01 -5.33
C PHE A 61 -5.66 -12.34 -4.29
N GLU A 62 -6.98 -12.47 -4.49
CA GLU A 62 -7.97 -11.92 -3.59
C GLU A 62 -7.98 -12.68 -2.25
N ILE A 63 -8.13 -11.96 -1.14
CA ILE A 63 -8.24 -12.53 0.21
C ILE A 63 -9.42 -11.86 0.90
N ASP A 64 -10.28 -12.67 1.49
CA ASP A 64 -11.30 -12.25 2.44
C ASP A 64 -10.61 -11.82 3.75
N TRP A 65 -10.23 -10.54 3.82
CA TRP A 65 -9.46 -10.03 4.97
C TRP A 65 -10.20 -10.15 6.30
N PRO A 66 -11.52 -9.87 6.43
CA PRO A 66 -12.29 -10.16 7.64
C PRO A 66 -12.11 -11.59 8.12
N ARG A 67 -12.40 -12.56 7.26
CA ARG A 67 -12.30 -13.97 7.62
C ARG A 67 -10.87 -14.39 7.95
N PHE A 68 -9.88 -13.89 7.19
CA PHE A 68 -8.47 -14.18 7.47
C PHE A 68 -8.06 -13.65 8.85
N CYS A 69 -8.46 -12.41 9.18
CA CYS A 69 -8.14 -11.80 10.46
C CYS A 69 -8.81 -12.54 11.63
N ASP A 70 -10.07 -12.95 11.48
CA ASP A 70 -10.79 -13.74 12.48
C ASP A 70 -10.09 -15.09 12.74
N GLU A 71 -9.72 -15.83 11.69
CA GLU A 71 -9.03 -17.12 11.83
C GLU A 71 -7.65 -17.01 12.48
N ILE A 72 -6.92 -15.88 12.35
CA ILE A 72 -5.64 -15.63 13.05
C ILE A 72 -5.79 -14.86 14.37
N GLY A 73 -7.02 -14.57 14.81
CA GLY A 73 -7.29 -13.77 16.01
C GLY A 73 -6.76 -12.33 15.95
N LEU A 74 -6.63 -11.72 14.77
CA LEU A 74 -6.22 -10.34 14.59
C LEU A 74 -7.43 -9.41 14.80
N THR A 75 -7.64 -8.94 16.02
CA THR A 75 -8.73 -7.99 16.31
C THR A 75 -8.34 -6.55 15.97
N ARG A 76 -9.33 -5.65 15.85
CA ARG A 76 -9.12 -4.20 15.66
C ARG A 76 -8.19 -3.59 16.72
N GLN A 77 -8.31 -4.04 17.97
CA GLN A 77 -7.44 -3.58 19.06
C GLN A 77 -5.99 -4.03 18.86
N ILE A 78 -5.77 -5.30 18.49
CA ILE A 78 -4.44 -5.84 18.20
C ILE A 78 -3.82 -5.11 16.99
N PHE A 79 -4.60 -4.85 15.94
CA PHE A 79 -4.15 -4.06 14.79
C PHE A 79 -3.67 -2.66 15.19
N LEU A 80 -4.45 -1.92 15.99
CA LEU A 80 -4.07 -0.58 16.44
C LEU A 80 -2.81 -0.59 17.32
N VAL A 81 -2.65 -1.60 18.18
CA VAL A 81 -1.45 -1.78 19.01
C VAL A 81 -0.22 -2.08 18.13
N ILE A 82 -0.35 -2.94 17.11
CA ILE A 82 0.70 -3.22 16.13
C ILE A 82 1.04 -1.96 15.31
N GLN A 83 0.04 -1.20 14.87
CA GLN A 83 0.23 0.04 14.12
C GLN A 83 1.00 1.08 14.95
N GLY A 84 0.64 1.26 16.23
CA GLY A 84 1.37 2.14 17.15
C GLY A 84 2.83 1.73 17.34
N ALA A 85 3.11 0.42 17.44
CA ALA A 85 4.48 -0.10 17.51
C ALA A 85 5.27 0.15 16.21
N ILE A 86 4.66 -0.03 15.03
CA ILE A 86 5.28 0.27 13.73
C ILE A 86 5.64 1.76 13.64
N THR A 87 4.71 2.65 14.00
CA THR A 87 4.95 4.11 14.03
C THR A 87 6.06 4.49 15.01
N LYS A 88 6.10 3.88 16.20
CA LYS A 88 7.14 4.12 17.21
C LYS A 88 8.53 3.64 16.77
N VAL A 89 8.62 2.49 16.10
CA VAL A 89 9.87 1.91 15.59
C VAL A 89 10.36 2.63 14.33
N GLY A 90 9.46 3.22 13.54
CA GLY A 90 9.79 3.95 12.31
C GLY A 90 10.35 3.06 11.19
N SER A 91 10.09 1.75 11.22
CA SER A 91 10.57 0.80 10.21
C SER A 91 9.59 -0.36 10.05
N THR A 92 9.14 -0.59 8.83
CA THR A 92 8.24 -1.68 8.42
C THR A 92 8.97 -3.01 8.18
N ASP A 93 10.26 -2.95 7.88
CA ASP A 93 11.02 -4.10 7.37
C ASP A 93 11.60 -4.98 8.49
N LYS A 94 11.60 -4.47 9.72
CA LYS A 94 12.29 -5.06 10.87
C LYS A 94 11.30 -5.63 11.88
N LEU A 95 10.81 -6.84 11.62
CA LEU A 95 9.86 -7.56 12.49
C LEU A 95 10.29 -7.67 13.96
N LYS A 96 11.59 -7.88 14.24
CA LYS A 96 12.09 -8.10 15.61
C LYS A 96 11.98 -6.84 16.49
N PRO A 97 12.48 -5.64 16.07
CA PRO A 97 12.18 -4.38 16.73
C PRO A 97 10.68 -4.14 16.98
N ILE A 98 9.81 -4.40 16.00
CA ILE A 98 8.35 -4.25 16.17
C ILE A 98 7.84 -5.20 17.27
N LYS A 99 8.21 -6.49 17.25
CA LYS A 99 7.77 -7.46 18.27
C LYS A 99 8.29 -7.12 19.68
N ASN A 100 9.47 -6.51 19.81
CA ASN A 100 9.98 -6.09 21.12
C ASN A 100 9.15 -4.97 21.78
N GLU A 101 8.41 -4.19 20.99
CA GLU A 101 7.52 -3.12 21.47
C GLU A 101 6.09 -3.62 21.76
N LEU A 102 5.82 -4.92 21.55
CA LEU A 102 4.50 -5.52 21.61
C LEU A 102 4.35 -6.53 22.75
N PRO A 103 3.16 -6.64 23.37
CA PRO A 103 2.80 -7.71 24.28
C PRO A 103 3.17 -9.12 23.77
N GLU A 104 3.48 -10.05 24.68
CA GLU A 104 3.99 -11.38 24.34
C GLU A 104 3.00 -12.21 23.50
N ASP A 105 1.71 -12.06 23.76
CA ASP A 105 0.57 -12.70 23.09
C ASP A 105 0.40 -12.30 21.61
N ILE A 106 0.89 -11.12 21.20
CA ILE A 106 0.80 -10.69 19.80
C ILE A 106 1.82 -11.45 18.93
N SER A 107 1.33 -12.35 18.10
CA SER A 107 2.16 -13.22 17.26
C SER A 107 2.87 -12.46 16.12
N TYR A 108 4.01 -13.01 15.66
CA TYR A 108 4.63 -12.56 14.40
C TYR A 108 3.71 -12.70 13.18
N MET A 109 2.68 -13.56 13.22
CA MET A 109 1.71 -13.70 12.13
C MET A 109 0.81 -12.47 12.03
N GLN A 110 0.27 -12.00 13.15
CA GLN A 110 -0.52 -10.77 13.22
C GLN A 110 0.30 -9.55 12.76
N ILE A 111 1.58 -9.45 13.18
CA ILE A 111 2.48 -8.37 12.71
C ILE A 111 2.70 -8.43 11.20
N LYS A 112 3.06 -9.60 10.65
CA LYS A 112 3.22 -9.81 9.19
C LYS A 112 1.95 -9.44 8.42
N THR A 113 0.78 -9.78 8.97
CA THR A 113 -0.53 -9.52 8.36
C THR A 113 -0.83 -8.03 8.31
N CYS A 114 -0.65 -7.29 9.42
CA CYS A 114 -0.83 -5.83 9.45
C CYS A 114 0.07 -5.11 8.43
N LEU A 115 1.35 -5.50 8.35
CA LEU A 115 2.30 -4.95 7.38
C LEU A 115 1.89 -5.26 5.92
N LEU A 116 1.38 -6.47 5.66
CA LEU A 116 0.90 -6.81 4.32
C LEU A 116 -0.37 -6.04 3.95
N MET A 117 -1.33 -5.92 4.86
CA MET A 117 -2.55 -5.14 4.65
C MET A 117 -2.23 -3.69 4.31
N GLN A 118 -1.29 -3.06 5.02
CA GLN A 118 -0.78 -1.72 4.72
C GLN A 118 -0.17 -1.64 3.31
N ASN A 119 0.70 -2.59 2.95
CA ASN A 119 1.32 -2.64 1.61
C ASN A 119 0.30 -2.88 0.48
N CYS A 120 -0.78 -3.60 0.76
CA CYS A 120 -1.87 -3.87 -0.17
C CYS A 120 -2.94 -2.75 -0.23
N GLY A 121 -2.81 -1.68 0.57
CA GLY A 121 -3.78 -0.59 0.64
C GLY A 121 -5.11 -0.98 1.30
N ILE A 122 -5.14 -2.03 2.12
CA ILE A 122 -6.36 -2.53 2.76
C ILE A 122 -6.69 -1.65 3.96
N SER A 123 -7.83 -0.96 3.89
CA SER A 123 -8.34 -0.16 5.00
C SER A 123 -8.79 -1.03 6.18
N LEU A 124 -8.55 -0.54 7.40
CA LEU A 124 -8.96 -1.19 8.64
C LEU A 124 -10.46 -1.45 8.70
N GLU A 125 -11.30 -0.57 8.15
CA GLU A 125 -12.76 -0.72 8.18
C GLU A 125 -13.28 -1.86 7.28
N VAL A 126 -12.56 -2.16 6.19
CA VAL A 126 -12.93 -3.22 5.25
C VAL A 126 -12.52 -4.60 5.80
N ALA A 127 -11.39 -4.66 6.50
CA ALA A 127 -10.85 -5.91 7.04
C ALA A 127 -11.31 -6.22 8.46
N LEU A 128 -11.64 -5.20 9.27
CA LEU A 128 -12.05 -5.35 10.67
C LEU A 128 -13.23 -4.44 10.94
N PRO A 129 -14.44 -4.81 10.46
CA PRO A 129 -15.66 -4.03 10.68
C PRO A 129 -15.85 -3.81 12.18
N SER A 130 -16.20 -2.57 12.54
CA SER A 130 -16.44 -2.23 13.94
C SER A 130 -17.82 -2.71 14.37
N ASP A 131 -17.87 -3.51 15.44
CA ASP A 131 -19.13 -3.85 16.10
C ASP A 131 -19.90 -2.57 16.49
N PRO A 132 -21.18 -2.40 16.08
CA PRO A 132 -21.96 -1.21 16.41
C PRO A 132 -22.41 -1.16 17.89
N SER A 133 -21.86 -2.01 18.76
CA SER A 133 -22.30 -2.18 20.15
C SER A 133 -21.59 -1.26 21.17
N ILE A 134 -20.48 -0.60 20.81
CA ILE A 134 -19.77 0.35 21.68
C ILE A 134 -19.98 1.79 21.18
N SER A 135 -21.23 2.26 21.25
CA SER A 135 -21.61 3.66 21.02
C SER A 135 -22.77 4.12 21.91
N LYS A 136 -22.85 3.61 23.16
CA LYS A 136 -23.69 4.19 24.23
C LYS A 136 -23.05 4.09 25.62
N ALA A 137 -22.19 5.06 25.93
CA ALA A 137 -21.95 5.54 27.28
C ALA A 137 -21.70 7.06 27.20
N SER A 138 -22.80 7.82 27.17
CA SER A 138 -22.84 9.26 27.44
C SER A 138 -22.20 9.54 28.81
N GLU A 139 -21.19 10.40 28.90
CA GLU A 139 -21.33 11.86 29.13
C GLU A 139 -21.41 12.20 30.63
N LEU A 140 -20.83 13.35 31.01
CA LEU A 140 -20.57 13.86 32.38
C LEU A 140 -19.42 13.13 33.13
N GLU A 141 -18.55 13.83 33.88
CA GLU A 141 -18.62 15.22 34.36
C GLU A 141 -17.45 16.11 33.96
N ASN A 142 -17.75 17.40 33.77
CA ASN A 142 -16.76 18.47 33.64
C ASN A 142 -16.14 18.81 34.99
N LYS A 143 -14.85 19.21 35.01
CA LYS A 143 -14.39 20.16 36.03
C LYS A 143 -13.37 21.17 35.50
N VAL A 144 -13.90 22.33 35.11
CA VAL A 144 -13.15 23.57 34.88
C VAL A 144 -12.46 24.03 36.16
N THR A 145 -11.22 24.52 36.07
CA THR A 145 -10.66 25.56 36.96
C THR A 145 -9.63 26.36 36.15
N ASP A 146 -9.47 27.64 36.47
CA ASP A 146 -9.28 28.73 35.49
C ASP A 146 -8.02 29.58 35.74
N SER A 147 -7.67 30.44 34.76
CA SER A 147 -6.65 31.51 34.77
C SER A 147 -5.17 31.06 34.76
N SER A 148 -4.26 31.69 34.00
CA SER A 148 -4.02 33.15 33.99
C SER A 148 -3.36 33.68 32.70
N THR A 149 -3.61 34.96 32.44
CA THR A 149 -3.26 35.75 31.24
C THR A 149 -1.82 36.27 31.23
N LYS A 150 -1.21 36.39 30.03
CA LYS A 150 -0.46 37.57 29.51
C LYS A 150 0.25 37.22 28.18
N THR A 151 -0.12 37.84 27.05
CA THR A 151 0.41 39.12 26.51
C THR A 151 1.69 38.94 25.68
N ALA A 152 1.56 39.15 24.36
CA ALA A 152 2.64 39.25 23.38
C ALA A 152 3.06 40.73 23.19
N PRO A 153 3.80 41.14 22.13
CA PRO A 153 4.83 40.46 21.33
C PRO A 153 6.17 41.23 21.41
N LEU A 154 7.22 40.81 20.67
CA LEU A 154 8.25 41.74 20.18
C LEU A 154 8.96 41.17 18.95
N ALA A 155 9.25 42.05 17.98
CA ALA A 155 9.86 41.72 16.69
C ALA A 155 11.37 42.01 16.67
N PHE A 156 12.08 41.48 15.68
CA PHE A 156 13.33 42.07 15.19
C PHE A 156 13.41 41.95 13.67
N THR A 157 13.91 43.00 13.02
CA THR A 157 13.80 43.25 11.57
C THR A 157 15.17 43.56 10.95
N MET A 158 15.26 43.37 9.62
CA MET A 158 16.24 43.89 8.63
C MET A 158 17.60 43.17 8.51
N THR A 159 18.32 43.17 7.36
CA THR A 159 18.05 43.30 5.88
C THR A 159 19.35 42.87 5.15
N GLN A 160 19.36 42.84 3.80
CA GLN A 160 20.50 42.76 2.85
C GLN A 160 20.88 41.32 2.43
N GLU A 161 20.80 40.92 1.15
CA GLU A 161 21.46 41.45 -0.09
C GLU A 161 22.98 41.17 -0.06
N GLN A 162 23.68 40.71 -1.13
CA GLN A 162 23.44 40.84 -2.57
C GLN A 162 24.26 39.80 -3.40
N GLU A 163 23.83 39.56 -4.66
CA GLU A 163 24.62 39.17 -5.85
C GLU A 163 25.32 37.80 -6.08
N VAL A 164 25.46 37.51 -7.38
CA VAL A 164 26.12 36.41 -8.15
C VAL A 164 26.78 37.11 -9.38
N PRO A 165 27.53 36.48 -10.31
CA PRO A 165 28.25 35.19 -10.41
C PRO A 165 29.76 35.49 -10.77
N PRO A 166 30.55 34.82 -11.67
CA PRO A 166 30.41 33.55 -12.43
C PRO A 166 31.70 32.66 -12.57
N ILE A 167 31.60 31.65 -13.45
CA ILE A 167 32.64 30.96 -14.26
C ILE A 167 32.97 29.48 -13.89
N ASN A 168 32.37 28.57 -14.67
CA ASN A 168 32.97 27.47 -15.45
C ASN A 168 34.08 26.57 -14.85
N ASP A 169 33.86 25.24 -14.82
CA ASP A 169 34.68 24.30 -15.62
C ASP A 169 34.00 22.93 -15.90
N ASP A 170 34.50 22.23 -16.93
CA ASP A 170 33.97 21.00 -17.55
C ASP A 170 34.61 19.71 -17.00
N LEU A 171 33.84 18.63 -16.81
CA LEU A 171 34.33 17.23 -16.85
C LEU A 171 33.25 16.20 -17.24
N GLN A 172 33.04 16.06 -18.55
CA GLN A 172 33.01 14.79 -19.32
C GLN A 172 32.30 13.50 -18.78
N LEU A 173 31.35 13.00 -19.59
CA LEU A 173 30.88 11.61 -19.64
C LEU A 173 31.99 10.61 -20.07
N PRO A 174 31.79 9.29 -19.88
CA PRO A 174 31.69 8.45 -21.09
C PRO A 174 30.62 7.35 -21.10
N GLU A 175 30.22 6.97 -22.32
CA GLU A 175 29.19 5.98 -22.68
C GLU A 175 29.68 4.51 -22.65
N LYS A 176 28.75 3.53 -22.60
CA LYS A 176 28.57 2.42 -23.61
C LYS A 176 27.44 1.44 -23.20
N ARG A 177 26.33 1.32 -23.98
CA ARG A 177 26.03 0.35 -25.09
C ARG A 177 25.70 -1.09 -24.59
N GLN A 178 24.73 -1.87 -25.12
CA GLN A 178 23.88 -1.88 -26.34
C GLN A 178 22.41 -2.24 -25.96
N LYS A 179 21.34 -1.66 -26.54
CA LYS A 179 20.74 -1.81 -27.90
C LYS A 179 20.18 -3.22 -28.19
N LEU A 180 18.85 -3.39 -28.27
CA LEU A 180 17.96 -3.48 -29.47
C LEU A 180 16.49 -3.59 -28.93
N ASN A 181 15.37 -3.13 -29.53
CA ASN A 181 15.07 -2.45 -30.81
C ASN A 181 13.69 -1.69 -30.76
N THR A 182 13.33 -1.02 -31.88
CA THR A 182 11.99 -0.67 -32.46
C THR A 182 10.79 -0.44 -31.50
N THR A 183 10.13 0.73 -31.49
CA THR A 183 9.63 1.49 -32.66
C THR A 183 9.71 3.00 -32.47
N GLU A 184 10.02 3.73 -33.54
CA GLU A 184 10.12 5.20 -33.53
C GLU A 184 8.75 5.88 -33.44
N GLY A 185 8.71 6.96 -32.66
CA GLY A 185 7.62 7.93 -32.63
C GLY A 185 8.15 9.22 -32.02
N SER A 186 8.01 10.33 -32.75
CA SER A 186 8.44 11.68 -32.35
C SER A 186 8.23 11.94 -30.85
N SER A 187 9.31 12.23 -30.11
CA SER A 187 9.26 12.58 -28.69
C SER A 187 8.68 13.99 -28.49
N VAL A 188 7.40 14.14 -28.81
CA VAL A 188 6.58 15.26 -28.35
C VAL A 188 6.50 15.11 -26.84
N ALA A 189 7.00 16.09 -26.11
CA ALA A 189 6.92 16.10 -24.66
C ALA A 189 5.43 16.09 -24.26
N LEU A 190 5.00 15.02 -23.58
CA LEU A 190 3.60 14.84 -23.23
C LEU A 190 3.26 15.68 -22.01
N GLU A 191 2.30 16.59 -22.16
CA GLU A 191 1.78 17.38 -21.06
C GLU A 191 0.80 16.56 -20.21
N ALA A 192 0.97 16.64 -18.89
CA ALA A 192 0.02 16.16 -17.92
C ALA A 192 -1.18 17.10 -17.88
N THR A 193 -2.32 16.57 -18.32
CA THR A 193 -3.65 17.13 -18.15
C THR A 193 -4.51 16.05 -17.52
N GLU A 194 -5.60 16.43 -16.87
CA GLU A 194 -6.54 15.50 -16.23
C GLU A 194 -6.92 14.35 -17.18
N ASN A 195 -7.38 14.70 -18.39
CA ASN A 195 -7.80 13.71 -19.38
C ASN A 195 -6.64 12.91 -19.99
N SER A 196 -5.42 13.47 -20.11
CA SER A 196 -4.28 12.71 -20.62
C SER A 196 -3.79 11.66 -19.63
N ILE A 197 -3.81 11.96 -18.31
CA ILE A 197 -3.53 10.97 -17.25
C ILE A 197 -4.61 9.87 -17.24
N LEU A 198 -5.90 10.23 -17.21
CA LEU A 198 -6.99 9.25 -17.15
C LEU A 198 -7.02 8.31 -18.37
N ASN A 199 -6.86 8.84 -19.59
CA ASN A 199 -6.80 8.06 -20.83
C ASN A 199 -5.51 7.20 -20.94
N TRP A 200 -4.46 7.56 -20.21
CA TRP A 200 -3.27 6.71 -20.10
C TRP A 200 -3.48 5.56 -19.11
N LEU A 201 -4.12 5.84 -17.96
CA LEU A 201 -4.50 4.83 -16.97
C LEU A 201 -5.53 3.83 -17.51
N GLU A 202 -6.50 4.28 -18.30
CA GLU A 202 -7.51 3.44 -18.96
C GLU A 202 -6.88 2.37 -19.88
N LYS A 203 -5.73 2.66 -20.48
CA LYS A 203 -4.98 1.70 -21.32
C LYS A 203 -4.14 0.71 -20.51
N LEU A 204 -3.96 0.96 -19.21
CA LEU A 204 -3.02 0.27 -18.34
C LEU A 204 -3.74 -0.35 -17.14
N ASN A 205 -4.54 -1.39 -17.42
CA ASN A 205 -5.28 -2.18 -16.42
C ASN A 205 -4.41 -2.69 -15.24
N GLU A 206 -3.10 -2.85 -15.46
CA GLU A 206 -2.15 -3.27 -14.43
C GLU A 206 -1.74 -2.15 -13.45
N GLY A 207 -2.13 -0.90 -13.71
CA GLY A 207 -1.78 0.29 -12.93
C GLY A 207 -0.32 0.73 -13.14
N VAL A 208 0.00 1.95 -12.73
CA VAL A 208 1.32 2.60 -12.96
C VAL A 208 1.88 3.23 -11.70
N SER A 209 3.20 3.23 -11.52
CA SER A 209 3.81 3.92 -10.39
C SER A 209 3.88 5.43 -10.63
N LEU A 210 4.05 6.21 -9.56
CA LEU A 210 4.26 7.66 -9.68
C LEU A 210 5.49 8.00 -10.55
N SER A 211 6.54 7.17 -10.48
CA SER A 211 7.74 7.33 -11.30
C SER A 211 7.43 7.16 -12.79
N ASP A 212 6.61 6.18 -13.16
CA ASP A 212 6.23 5.93 -14.55
C ASP A 212 5.35 7.07 -15.09
N ILE A 213 4.43 7.61 -14.28
CA ILE A 213 3.65 8.82 -14.62
C ILE A 213 4.59 9.99 -14.89
N LEU A 214 5.58 10.23 -14.02
CA LEU A 214 6.54 11.33 -14.13
C LEU A 214 7.49 11.18 -15.33
N GLU A 215 7.83 9.95 -15.73
CA GLU A 215 8.64 9.67 -16.92
C GLU A 215 7.82 9.83 -18.21
N HIS A 216 6.55 9.39 -18.21
CA HIS A 216 5.64 9.52 -19.35
C HIS A 216 5.26 10.98 -19.63
N PHE A 217 4.88 11.75 -18.59
CA PHE A 217 4.48 13.15 -18.70
C PHE A 217 5.65 14.13 -18.48
N ASN A 218 6.79 13.85 -19.11
CA ASN A 218 8.00 14.65 -19.02
C ASN A 218 7.89 16.08 -19.62
N GLY A 219 6.78 16.41 -20.29
CA GLY A 219 6.49 17.78 -20.73
C GLY A 219 6.00 18.71 -19.62
N SER A 220 5.60 18.17 -18.47
CA SER A 220 5.11 18.94 -17.33
C SER A 220 6.10 18.96 -16.16
N LYS A 221 6.01 20.00 -15.33
CA LYS A 221 6.78 20.07 -14.07
C LYS A 221 6.36 18.95 -13.14
N LYS A 222 7.32 18.28 -12.50
CA LYS A 222 7.08 17.10 -11.66
C LYS A 222 6.09 17.39 -10.54
N GLU A 223 6.21 18.57 -9.94
CA GLU A 223 5.34 19.06 -8.87
C GLU A 223 3.89 19.18 -9.37
N SER A 224 3.69 19.78 -10.55
CA SER A 224 2.36 19.90 -11.17
C SER A 224 1.75 18.55 -11.55
N VAL A 225 2.55 17.56 -11.95
CA VAL A 225 2.07 16.18 -12.18
C VAL A 225 1.63 15.54 -10.87
N ILE A 226 2.40 15.70 -9.79
CA ILE A 226 2.08 15.16 -8.46
C ILE A 226 0.81 15.78 -7.91
N ASP A 227 0.67 17.10 -7.96
CA ASP A 227 -0.52 17.83 -7.49
C ASP A 227 -1.78 17.43 -8.28
N LEU A 228 -1.65 17.22 -9.60
CA LEU A 228 -2.74 16.77 -10.45
C LEU A 228 -3.15 15.31 -10.16
N VAL A 229 -2.19 14.40 -9.95
CA VAL A 229 -2.46 13.01 -9.54
C VAL A 229 -3.13 12.97 -8.16
N ALA A 230 -2.67 13.80 -7.21
CA ALA A 230 -3.30 13.92 -5.89
C ALA A 230 -4.72 14.47 -5.99
N SER A 231 -4.97 15.44 -6.89
CA SER A 231 -6.33 15.99 -7.13
C SER A 231 -7.26 14.91 -7.70
N LEU A 232 -6.82 14.15 -8.71
CA LEU A 232 -7.56 13.03 -9.29
C LEU A 232 -7.88 11.92 -8.26
N GLU A 233 -6.98 11.67 -7.31
CA GLU A 233 -7.20 10.73 -6.20
C GLU A 233 -8.22 11.28 -5.19
N CYS A 234 -8.24 12.60 -4.95
CA CYS A 234 -9.25 13.25 -4.10
C CYS A 234 -10.64 13.32 -4.76
N ASP A 235 -10.70 13.46 -6.08
CA ASP A 235 -11.93 13.50 -6.87
C ASP A 235 -12.51 12.10 -7.18
N PHE A 236 -11.91 11.03 -6.61
CA PHE A 236 -12.28 9.62 -6.80
C PHE A 236 -12.25 9.16 -8.28
N LEU A 237 -11.48 9.83 -9.14
CA LEU A 237 -11.30 9.42 -10.54
C LEU A 237 -10.22 8.34 -10.70
N ILE A 238 -9.29 8.30 -9.75
CA ILE A 238 -8.23 7.28 -9.65
C ILE A 238 -8.09 6.81 -8.21
N PHE A 239 -7.49 5.63 -8.00
CA PHE A 239 -7.11 5.14 -6.68
C PHE A 239 -5.72 4.50 -6.69
N LYS A 240 -5.07 4.48 -5.53
CA LYS A 240 -3.73 3.90 -5.34
C LYS A 240 -3.82 2.54 -4.65
N LYS A 241 -3.33 1.48 -5.32
CA LYS A 241 -3.25 0.12 -4.77
C LYS A 241 -1.88 -0.49 -5.07
N ASN A 242 -1.21 -1.04 -4.05
CA ASN A 242 0.16 -1.59 -4.14
C ASN A 242 1.19 -0.57 -4.69
N ASN A 243 1.08 0.72 -4.32
CA ASN A 243 1.84 1.84 -4.88
C ASN A 243 1.65 2.12 -6.39
N LEU A 244 0.63 1.52 -7.01
CA LEU A 244 0.25 1.76 -8.40
C LEU A 244 -1.08 2.52 -8.45
N TYR A 245 -1.13 3.60 -9.23
CA TYR A 245 -2.35 4.35 -9.55
C TYR A 245 -3.14 3.61 -10.63
N ARG A 246 -4.46 3.62 -10.50
CA ARG A 246 -5.45 2.95 -11.38
C ARG A 246 -6.65 3.85 -11.55
N LEU A 247 -7.31 3.78 -12.71
CA LEU A 247 -8.66 4.32 -12.88
C LEU A 247 -9.63 3.59 -11.92
N LEU A 248 -10.62 4.31 -11.38
CA LEU A 248 -11.70 3.71 -10.57
C LEU A 248 -12.67 2.86 -11.41
#